data_AF-A0A093YMU8-F1
#
_entry.id   AF-A0A093YMU8-F1
#
_cell.length_a   1.000
_cell.length_b   1.000
_cell.length_c   1.000
_cell.angle_alpha   90.00
_cell.angle_beta   90.00
_cell.angle_gamma   90.00
#
_symmetry.space_group_name_H-M   'P 1'
#
loop_
_entity.id
_entity.type
_entity.pdbx_description
1 polymer ?
#
loop_
_entity_poly.entity_id
_entity_poly.type
_entity_poly.pdbx_seq_one_letter_code
_entity_poly.pdbx_strand_id
1 'polypeptide(L)' 'MVSICTSSFTSLEQKAKVEAFFAERSTKGFAMGLAQSLDSIHAKSSWLERDREDVAAWVKENGYTAPTVKSEL' A
#
# COMPACT_ATOMS: atom_id res chain seq x y z
N MET A 1 0.86 -12.46 -11.64
CA MET A 1 0.02 -13.53 -11.05
C MET A 1 -0.13 -13.30 -9.53
N VAL A 2 0.95 -13.28 -8.74
CA VAL A 2 0.89 -12.83 -7.31
C VAL A 2 0.72 -11.32 -7.17
N SER A 3 1.36 -10.56 -8.05
CA SER A 3 1.28 -9.09 -8.09
C SER A 3 -0.13 -8.54 -8.26
N ILE A 4 -1.03 -9.25 -8.94
CA ILE A 4 -2.41 -8.79 -9.16
C ILE A 4 -3.17 -8.73 -7.83
N CYS A 5 -2.96 -9.72 -6.96
CA CYS A 5 -3.63 -9.81 -5.68
C CYS A 5 -3.02 -8.90 -4.59
N THR A 6 -1.79 -8.41 -4.81
CA THR A 6 -1.01 -7.66 -3.83
C THR A 6 -0.71 -6.22 -4.28
N SER A 7 -1.11 -5.82 -5.48
CA SER A 7 -0.79 -4.52 -6.08
C SER A 7 -1.37 -3.33 -5.31
N SER A 8 -2.49 -3.50 -4.63
CA SER A 8 -3.12 -2.44 -3.82
C SER A 8 -2.60 -2.39 -2.39
N PHE A 9 -1.72 -3.31 -1.99
CA PHE A 9 -1.19 -3.33 -0.63
C PHE A 9 -0.10 -2.27 -0.46
N THR A 10 -0.19 -1.57 0.66
CA THR A 10 0.58 -0.36 0.96
C THR A 10 1.03 -0.29 2.42
N SER A 11 0.80 -1.32 3.23
CA SER A 11 1.23 -1.36 4.63
C SER A 11 2.12 -2.55 4.97
N LEU A 12 2.97 -2.38 5.99
CA LEU A 12 3.80 -3.46 6.53
C LEU A 12 2.96 -4.61 7.10
N GLU A 13 1.76 -4.33 7.62
CA GLU A 13 0.84 -5.37 8.09
C GLU A 13 0.36 -6.27 6.93
N GLN A 14 0.04 -5.68 5.78
CA GLN A 14 -0.34 -6.43 4.59
C GLN A 14 0.83 -7.27 4.07
N LYS A 15 2.06 -6.73 4.08
CA LYS A 15 3.28 -7.49 3.77
C LYS A 15 3.42 -8.72 4.68
N ALA A 16 3.29 -8.53 5.99
CA ALA A 16 3.39 -9.62 6.98
C ALA A 16 2.33 -10.71 6.76
N LYS A 17 1.09 -10.33 6.41
CA LYS A 17 0.02 -11.30 6.07
C LYS A 17 0.37 -12.14 4.85
N VAL A 18 0.97 -11.54 3.82
CA VAL A 18 1.42 -12.26 2.61
C VAL A 18 2.56 -13.22 2.94
N GLU A 19 3.54 -12.76 3.74
CA GLU A 19 4.66 -13.61 4.19
C GLU A 19 4.17 -14.81 5.00
N ALA A 20 3.28 -14.59 5.96
CA ALA A 20 2.68 -15.66 6.76
C ALA A 20 1.90 -16.67 5.90
N PHE A 21 1.12 -16.19 4.92
CA PHE A 21 0.34 -17.05 4.03
C PHE A 21 1.23 -18.00 3.20
N PHE A 22 2.36 -17.49 2.68
CA PHE A 22 3.26 -18.29 1.85
C PHE A 22 4.33 -19.06 2.65
N ALA A 23 4.54 -18.75 3.93
CA ALA A 23 5.47 -19.50 4.79
C ALA A 23 5.10 -20.99 4.91
N GLU A 24 3.80 -21.29 4.85
CA GLU A 24 3.28 -22.65 4.95
C GLU A 24 3.03 -23.33 3.59
N ARG A 25 3.50 -22.75 2.48
CA ARG A 25 3.20 -23.22 1.12
C ARG A 25 4.46 -23.27 0.27
N SER A 26 4.49 -24.18 -0.70
CA SER A 26 5.58 -24.20 -1.69
C SER A 26 5.45 -23.01 -2.62
N THR A 27 6.52 -22.23 -2.75
CA THR A 27 6.61 -21.06 -3.66
C THR A 27 7.38 -21.38 -4.94
N LYS A 28 7.68 -22.67 -5.18
CA LYS A 28 8.39 -23.14 -6.37
C LYS A 28 7.63 -22.71 -7.64
N GLY A 29 8.34 -22.10 -8.57
CA GLY A 29 7.78 -21.60 -9.83
C GLY A 29 7.30 -20.15 -9.80
N PHE A 30 7.19 -19.52 -8.64
CA PHE A 30 6.82 -18.10 -8.53
C PHE A 30 7.55 -17.31 -7.43
N ALA A 31 8.54 -17.89 -6.76
CA ALA A 31 9.29 -17.26 -5.67
C ALA A 31 9.82 -15.87 -6.02
N MET A 32 10.35 -15.68 -7.24
CA MET A 32 10.80 -14.36 -7.71
C MET A 32 9.65 -13.35 -7.79
N GLY A 33 8.50 -13.76 -8.32
CA GLY A 33 7.32 -12.88 -8.40
C GLY A 33 6.71 -12.57 -7.03
N LEU A 34 6.83 -13.50 -6.06
CA LEU A 34 6.46 -13.25 -4.67
C LEU A 34 7.39 -12.21 -4.04
N ALA A 35 8.72 -12.38 -4.17
CA ALA A 35 9.70 -11.42 -3.66
C ALA A 35 9.48 -10.01 -4.23
N GLN A 36 9.30 -9.89 -5.55
CA GLN A 36 8.97 -8.61 -6.21
C GLN A 36 7.68 -7.98 -5.69
N SER A 37 6.68 -8.81 -5.38
CA SER A 37 5.42 -8.32 -4.80
C SER A 37 5.64 -7.79 -3.39
N LEU A 38 6.40 -8.49 -2.54
CA LEU A 38 6.75 -8.05 -1.18
C LEU A 38 7.58 -6.75 -1.19
N ASP A 39 8.55 -6.65 -2.10
CA ASP A 39 9.37 -5.43 -2.27
C ASP A 39 8.50 -4.24 -2.70
N SER A 40 7.52 -4.48 -3.60
CA SER A 40 6.58 -3.45 -4.03
C SER A 40 5.70 -2.94 -2.88
N ILE A 41 5.27 -3.81 -1.97
CA ILE A 41 4.49 -3.42 -0.78
C ILE A 41 5.36 -2.58 0.15
N HIS A 42 6.59 -3.02 0.39
CA HIS A 42 7.54 -2.29 1.25
C HIS A 42 7.82 -0.88 0.70
N ALA A 43 8.14 -0.76 -0.58
CA ALA A 43 8.39 0.52 -1.22
C ALA A 43 7.19 1.49 -1.10
N LYS A 44 5.97 0.99 -1.25
CA LYS A 44 4.75 1.79 -1.08
C LYS A 44 4.53 2.21 0.37
N SER A 45 4.78 1.32 1.34
CA SER A 45 4.69 1.65 2.77
C SER A 45 5.69 2.75 3.12
N SER A 46 6.95 2.62 2.70
CA SER A 46 7.97 3.64 2.95
C SER A 46 7.63 4.99 2.29
N TRP A 47 7.06 4.97 1.08
CA TRP A 47 6.60 6.20 0.43
C TRP A 47 5.45 6.86 1.20
N LEU A 48 4.45 6.08 1.65
CA LEU A 48 3.36 6.63 2.45
C LEU A 48 3.85 7.17 3.80
N GLU A 49 4.74 6.46 4.49
CA GLU A 49 5.30 6.93 5.77
C GLU A 49 6.04 8.25 5.62
N ARG A 50 6.74 8.45 4.50
CA ARG A 50 7.51 9.67 4.24
C ARG A 50 6.66 10.83 3.73
N ASP A 51 5.81 10.58 2.73
CA ASP A 51 5.20 11.65 1.92
C ASP A 51 3.73 11.95 2.27
N ARG A 52 3.06 11.12 3.09
CA ARG A 52 1.60 11.28 3.32
C ARG A 52 1.21 12.64 3.92
N GLU A 53 2.01 13.17 4.83
CA GLU A 53 1.72 14.42 5.53
C GLU A 53 1.99 15.60 4.62
N ASP A 54 3.12 15.57 3.91
CA ASP A 54 3.52 16.58 2.92
C ASP A 54 2.48 16.72 1.80
N VAL A 55 2.01 15.59 1.26
CA VAL A 55 0.96 15.60 0.23
C VAL A 55 -0.37 16.11 0.80
N ALA A 56 -0.75 15.71 2.02
CA ALA A 56 -1.97 16.18 2.65
C ALA A 56 -1.94 17.69 2.93
N ALA A 57 -0.79 18.21 3.37
CA ALA A 57 -0.57 19.64 3.56
C ALA A 57 -0.68 20.39 2.23
N TRP A 58 0.01 19.91 1.18
CA TRP A 58 -0.05 20.52 -0.14
C TRP A 58 -1.47 20.57 -0.72
N VAL A 59 -2.22 19.47 -0.63
CA VAL A 59 -3.63 19.41 -1.08
C VAL A 59 -4.49 20.45 -0.35
N LYS A 60 -4.28 20.63 0.95
CA LYS A 60 -5.00 21.60 1.78
C LYS A 60 -4.63 23.05 1.45
N GLU A 61 -3.33 23.34 1.34
CA GLU A 61 -2.81 24.67 1.05
C GLU A 61 -3.22 25.19 -0.33
N ASN A 62 -3.34 24.29 -1.31
CA ASN A 62 -3.75 24.63 -2.67
C ASN A 62 -5.29 24.62 -2.86
N GLY A 63 -6.06 24.41 -1.79
CA GLY A 63 -7.53 24.47 -1.85
C GLY A 63 -8.18 23.31 -2.61
N TYR A 64 -7.49 22.17 -2.77
CA TYR A 64 -8.03 20.97 -3.42
C TYR A 64 -8.83 20.06 -2.49
N THR A 65 -9.00 20.44 -1.22
CA THR A 65 -9.94 19.76 -0.32
C THR A 65 -11.36 20.05 -0.79
N ALA A 66 -12.16 19.01 -1.02
CA ALA A 66 -13.56 19.17 -1.41
C ALA A 66 -14.29 20.12 -0.45
N PRO A 67 -15.19 21.00 -0.94
CA PRO A 67 -16.06 21.75 -0.06
C PRO A 67 -16.87 20.74 0.76
N THR A 68 -16.69 20.75 2.08
CA THR A 68 -17.60 20.08 3.00
C THR A 68 -18.99 20.63 2.74
N VAL A 69 -19.80 19.87 2.00
CA VAL A 69 -21.26 20.04 2.04
C VAL A 69 -21.62 19.82 3.49
N LYS A 70 -21.89 20.92 4.21
CA LYS A 70 -22.46 20.85 5.55
C LYS A 70 -23.74 20.03 5.39
N SER A 71 -23.73 18.81 5.91
CA SER A 71 -24.94 18.03 6.11
C SER A 71 -25.73 18.74 7.21
N GLU A 72 -26.47 19.77 6.84
CA GLU A 72 -27.53 20.32 7.68
C GLU A 72 -28.68 19.30 7.67
N LEU A 73 -28.75 18.54 8.77
CA LEU A 73 -29.93 17.81 9.24
C LEU A 73 -30.60 18.69 10.30
#